data_AF-A0A1Y4SYN0-F1
#
_entry.id   AF-A0A1Y4SYN0-F1
#
_cell.length_a   1.000
_cell.length_b   1.000
_cell.length_c   1.000
_cell.angle_alpha   90.00
_cell.angle_beta   90.00
_cell.angle_gamma   90.00
#
_symmetry.space_group_name_H-M   'P 1'
#
loop_
_entity.id
_entity.type
_entity.pdbx_description
1 polymer ?
#
loop_
_entity_poly.entity_id
_entity_poly.type
_entity_poly.pdbx_seq_one_letter_code
_entity_poly.pdbx_strand_id
1 'polypeptide(L)'
;MIPQYNEMYNEVLQVLNKHHQLRVRDMVEEVSDVLHLTEDERNQKMENSHKTVIYHRLGWTKTYLTKAGLIRSVERGVYQITPQGENILSSHIHVDDDYLMQYEEVRQFMNRHNEQPEYQSKPKESTPLENIDQSIKMISSRVSDELLDMIISKDPAFFEKLVLDLLEKGLCL
;
A
#
# COMPACT_ATOMS: atom_id res chain seq x y z
N MET A 1 2.75 11.54 -10.06
CA MET A 1 3.02 10.25 -9.39
C MET A 1 2.08 10.16 -8.20
N ILE A 2 1.50 9.00 -7.93
CA ILE A 2 0.64 8.81 -6.75
C ILE A 2 1.50 8.95 -5.47
N PRO A 3 1.12 9.80 -4.50
CA PRO A 3 1.84 9.92 -3.22
C PRO A 3 1.80 8.62 -2.41
N GLN A 4 2.77 8.46 -1.52
CA GLN A 4 2.80 7.40 -0.54
C GLN A 4 1.72 7.61 0.53
N TYR A 5 1.43 6.56 1.30
CA TYR A 5 0.34 6.60 2.28
C TYR A 5 0.53 7.68 3.37
N ASN A 6 1.77 7.95 3.76
CA ASN A 6 2.14 8.91 4.80
C ASN A 6 2.22 10.36 4.30
N GLU A 7 2.15 10.56 2.99
CA GLU A 7 2.13 11.87 2.33
C GLU A 7 0.69 12.38 2.10
N MET A 8 -0.33 11.61 2.52
CA MET A 8 -1.75 11.92 2.26
C MET A 8 -2.55 12.25 3.54
N TYR A 9 -1.88 12.36 4.69
CA TYR A 9 -2.59 12.51 5.98
C TYR A 9 -3.41 13.80 6.04
N ASN A 10 -2.82 14.92 5.63
CA ASN A 10 -3.47 16.23 5.66
C ASN A 10 -4.64 16.30 4.66
N GLU A 11 -4.49 15.73 3.47
CA GLU A 11 -5.50 15.70 2.41
C GLU A 11 -6.73 14.89 2.84
N VAL A 12 -6.51 13.74 3.48
CA VAL A 12 -7.61 12.95 4.05
C VAL A 12 -8.34 13.72 5.15
N LEU A 13 -7.61 14.41 6.05
CA LEU A 13 -8.22 15.25 7.07
C LEU A 13 -9.01 16.40 6.44
N GLN A 14 -8.48 17.06 5.41
CA GLN A 14 -9.17 18.13 4.68
C GLN A 14 -10.48 17.65 4.05
N VAL A 15 -10.45 16.50 3.37
CA VAL A 15 -11.63 15.91 2.73
C VAL A 15 -12.69 15.54 3.77
N LEU A 16 -12.29 14.92 4.89
CA LEU A 16 -13.24 14.57 5.95
C LEU A 16 -13.78 15.79 6.70
N ASN A 17 -13.01 16.86 6.82
CA ASN A 17 -13.48 18.14 7.38
C ASN A 17 -14.50 18.83 6.46
N LYS A 18 -14.30 18.78 5.14
CA LYS A 18 -15.26 19.30 4.14
C LYS A 18 -16.60 18.56 4.20
N HIS A 19 -16.56 17.22 4.24
CA HIS A 19 -17.77 16.39 4.12
C HIS A 19 -18.38 15.96 5.45
N HIS A 20 -17.70 16.20 6.57
CA HIS A 20 -18.00 15.71 7.93
C HIS A 20 -18.00 14.18 8.07
N GLN A 21 -18.67 13.46 7.18
CA GLN A 21 -18.70 11.99 7.12
C GLN A 21 -18.60 11.54 5.67
N LEU A 22 -17.75 10.55 5.39
CA LEU A 22 -17.55 10.08 4.02
C LEU A 22 -17.28 8.58 3.97
N ARG A 23 -17.84 7.92 2.94
CA ARG A 23 -17.52 6.52 2.65
C ARG A 23 -16.12 6.43 2.07
N VAL A 24 -15.41 5.32 2.36
CA VAL A 24 -14.03 5.13 1.86
C VAL A 24 -13.94 5.26 0.34
N ARG A 25 -14.90 4.73 -0.42
CA ARG A 25 -14.89 4.86 -1.89
C ARG A 25 -14.94 6.31 -2.33
N ASP A 26 -15.86 7.08 -1.76
CA ASP A 26 -16.08 8.48 -2.14
C ASP A 26 -14.91 9.36 -1.61
N MET A 27 -14.28 8.95 -0.51
CA MET A 27 -13.03 9.54 0.00
C MET A 27 -11.85 9.33 -0.94
N VAL A 28 -11.76 8.18 -1.61
CA VAL A 28 -10.73 7.94 -2.63
C VAL A 28 -10.89 8.91 -3.80
N GLU A 29 -12.11 9.16 -4.25
CA GLU A 29 -12.36 10.13 -5.32
C GLU A 29 -12.00 11.55 -4.92
N GLU A 30 -12.50 12.02 -3.78
CA GLU A 30 -12.26 13.39 -3.31
C GLU A 30 -10.78 13.65 -3.00
N VAL A 31 -10.07 12.68 -2.41
CA VAL A 31 -8.62 12.82 -2.18
C VAL A 31 -7.86 12.79 -3.49
N SER A 32 -8.27 11.98 -4.47
CA SER A 32 -7.65 11.98 -5.80
C SER A 32 -7.81 13.33 -6.51
N ASP A 33 -8.95 14.00 -6.31
CA ASP A 33 -9.18 15.36 -6.84
C ASP A 33 -8.29 16.40 -6.15
N VAL A 34 -8.15 16.34 -4.82
CA VAL A 34 -7.26 17.22 -4.03
C VAL A 34 -5.80 17.05 -4.45
N LEU A 35 -5.38 15.81 -4.71
CA LEU A 35 -4.03 15.47 -5.16
C LEU A 35 -3.81 15.71 -6.66
N HIS A 36 -4.85 16.13 -7.40
CA HIS A 36 -4.82 16.34 -8.85
C HIS A 36 -4.31 15.12 -9.63
N LEU A 37 -4.71 13.92 -9.21
CA LEU A 37 -4.32 12.67 -9.89
C LEU A 37 -4.93 12.60 -11.28
N THR A 38 -4.11 12.21 -12.25
CA THR A 38 -4.56 11.92 -13.62
C THR A 38 -5.44 10.67 -13.66
N GLU A 39 -6.19 10.49 -14.75
CA GLU A 39 -7.04 9.30 -14.93
C GLU A 39 -6.22 8.00 -14.94
N ASP A 40 -5.01 8.03 -15.52
CA ASP A 40 -4.09 6.89 -15.51
C ASP A 40 -3.64 6.53 -14.08
N GLU A 41 -3.33 7.55 -13.27
CA GLU A 41 -2.95 7.36 -11.86
C GLU A 41 -4.11 6.85 -11.01
N ARG A 42 -5.32 7.37 -11.21
CA ARG A 42 -6.54 6.90 -10.53
C ARG A 42 -6.83 5.43 -10.86
N ASN A 43 -6.57 5.02 -12.10
CA ASN A 43 -6.82 3.67 -12.58
C ASN A 43 -5.62 2.72 -12.43
N GLN A 44 -4.47 3.19 -11.95
CA GLN A 44 -3.28 2.37 -11.78
C GLN A 44 -3.56 1.21 -10.82
N LYS A 45 -3.52 -0.03 -11.32
CA LYS A 45 -3.75 -1.24 -10.54
C LYS A 45 -2.47 -1.68 -9.82
N MET A 46 -2.64 -2.31 -8.67
CA MET A 46 -1.56 -3.06 -8.04
C MET A 46 -1.29 -4.33 -8.85
N GLU A 47 -0.03 -4.76 -8.92
CA GLU A 47 0.36 -5.93 -9.74
C GLU A 47 -0.29 -7.23 -9.27
N ASN A 48 -0.52 -7.38 -7.95
CA ASN A 48 -1.07 -8.58 -7.33
C ASN A 48 -2.51 -8.42 -6.82
N SER A 49 -3.21 -7.34 -7.21
CA SER A 49 -4.57 -7.09 -6.74
C SER A 49 -5.44 -6.39 -7.78
N HIS A 50 -6.74 -6.67 -7.78
CA HIS A 50 -7.71 -5.91 -8.56
C HIS A 50 -7.96 -4.49 -8.01
N LYS A 51 -7.32 -4.11 -6.89
CA LYS A 51 -7.42 -2.77 -6.31
C LYS A 51 -6.44 -1.80 -6.99
N THR A 52 -6.85 -0.53 -7.06
CA THR A 52 -5.98 0.56 -7.50
C THR A 52 -4.96 0.92 -6.43
N VAL A 53 -3.79 1.43 -6.83
CA VAL A 53 -2.73 1.88 -5.92
C VAL A 53 -3.23 2.94 -4.96
N ILE A 54 -3.98 3.95 -5.45
CA ILE A 54 -4.52 5.01 -4.59
C ILE A 54 -5.47 4.47 -3.51
N TYR A 55 -6.39 3.58 -3.87
CA TYR A 55 -7.27 2.91 -2.90
C TYR A 55 -6.49 2.16 -1.82
N HIS A 56 -5.42 1.46 -2.20
CA HIS A 56 -4.59 0.73 -1.25
C HIS A 56 -3.87 1.68 -0.28
N ARG A 57 -3.19 2.69 -0.81
CA ARG A 57 -2.42 3.66 0.00
C ARG A 57 -3.32 4.48 0.91
N LEU A 58 -4.46 4.95 0.42
CA LEU A 58 -5.46 5.66 1.24
C LEU A 58 -6.04 4.76 2.33
N GLY A 59 -6.15 3.45 2.07
CA GLY A 59 -6.48 2.46 3.10
C GLY A 59 -5.49 2.45 4.28
N TRP A 60 -4.19 2.58 3.99
CA TRP A 60 -3.15 2.73 5.01
C TRP A 60 -3.21 4.08 5.71
N THR A 61 -3.29 5.19 4.95
CA THR A 61 -3.46 6.55 5.50
C THR A 61 -4.59 6.59 6.54
N LYS A 62 -5.76 6.09 6.15
CA LYS A 62 -6.93 5.94 7.02
C LYS A 62 -6.66 5.10 8.26
N THR A 63 -5.91 4.00 8.13
CA THR A 63 -5.58 3.12 9.26
C THR A 63 -4.74 3.85 10.29
N TYR A 64 -3.67 4.53 9.87
CA TYR A 64 -2.81 5.31 10.76
C TYR A 64 -3.56 6.48 11.39
N LEU A 65 -4.36 7.24 10.63
CA LEU A 65 -5.19 8.32 11.19
C LEU A 65 -6.23 7.82 12.20
N THR A 66 -6.80 6.62 11.97
CA THR A 66 -7.73 6.00 12.93
C THR A 66 -6.99 5.60 14.21
N LYS A 67 -5.79 5.04 14.09
CA LYS A 67 -4.94 4.68 15.24
C LYS A 67 -4.47 5.91 16.02
N ALA A 68 -4.21 7.02 15.34
CA ALA A 68 -3.89 8.31 15.95
C ALA A 68 -5.10 8.99 16.61
N GLY A 69 -6.32 8.48 16.41
CA GLY A 69 -7.55 9.10 16.92
C GLY A 69 -7.95 10.38 16.20
N LEU A 70 -7.33 10.69 15.06
CA LEU A 70 -7.62 11.89 14.26
C LEU A 70 -8.89 11.73 13.41
N ILE A 71 -9.24 10.49 13.08
CA ILE A 71 -10.50 10.12 12.44
C ILE A 71 -11.12 8.93 13.16
N ARG A 72 -12.44 8.72 12.98
CA ARG A 72 -13.17 7.57 13.55
C ARG A 72 -14.13 6.95 12.54
N SER A 73 -14.37 5.65 12.67
CA SER A 73 -15.44 4.96 11.93
C SER A 73 -16.77 5.21 12.63
N VAL A 74 -17.75 5.76 11.92
CA VAL A 74 -19.11 5.95 12.45
C VAL A 74 -20.04 4.81 12.04
N GLU A 75 -19.81 4.25 10.85
CA GLU A 75 -20.47 3.06 10.34
C GLU A 75 -19.47 2.23 9.55
N ARG A 76 -19.86 1.03 9.11
CA ARG A 76 -19.00 0.17 8.29
C ARG A 76 -18.61 0.89 7.00
N GLY A 77 -17.33 1.26 6.91
CA GLY A 77 -16.76 1.93 5.75
C GLY A 77 -17.08 3.43 5.64
N VAL A 78 -17.63 4.04 6.70
CA VAL A 78 -17.91 5.49 6.79
C VAL A 78 -17.05 6.09 7.89
N TYR A 79 -16.32 7.16 7.56
CA TYR A 79 -15.35 7.80 8.43
C TYR A 79 -15.70 9.26 8.67
N GLN A 80 -15.34 9.77 9.83
CA GLN A 80 -15.54 11.15 10.27
C GLN A 80 -14.26 11.68 10.92
N ILE A 81 -13.95 12.95 10.69
CA ILE A 81 -12.88 13.66 11.41
C ILE A 81 -13.25 13.84 12.89
N THR A 82 -12.30 13.71 13.80
CA THR A 82 -12.52 13.97 15.24
C THR A 82 -12.19 15.42 15.58
N PRO A 83 -12.63 15.95 16.74
CA PRO A 83 -12.20 17.29 17.19
C PRO A 83 -10.68 17.44 17.27
N GLN A 84 -9.96 16.36 17.58
CA GLN A 84 -8.50 16.36 17.55
C GLN A 84 -7.97 16.49 16.12
N GLY A 85 -8.55 15.75 15.16
CA GLY A 85 -8.22 15.90 13.74
C GLY A 85 -8.48 17.30 13.20
N GLU A 86 -9.60 17.94 13.59
CA GLU A 86 -9.92 19.32 13.22
C GLU A 86 -8.89 20.32 13.79
N ASN A 87 -8.44 20.12 15.03
CA ASN A 87 -7.39 20.94 15.63
C ASN A 87 -6.04 20.79 14.88
N ILE A 88 -5.69 19.58 14.45
CA ILE A 88 -4.46 19.36 13.65
C ILE A 88 -4.58 20.02 12.27
N LEU A 89 -5.73 19.87 11.62
CA LEU A 89 -5.95 20.49 10.31
C LEU A 89 -5.90 22.03 10.39
N SER A 90 -6.52 22.63 11.41
CA SER A 90 -6.53 24.08 11.61
C SER A 90 -5.19 24.66 12.05
N SER A 91 -4.31 23.86 12.66
CA SER A 91 -2.95 24.28 13.02
C SER A 91 -1.96 24.24 11.84
N HIS A 92 -2.40 23.77 10.66
CA HIS A 92 -1.57 23.70 9.43
C HIS A 92 -0.26 22.94 9.63
N ILE A 93 -0.24 22.00 10.58
CA ILE A 93 0.92 21.15 10.83
C ILE A 93 1.00 20.10 9.72
N HIS A 94 2.20 19.90 9.16
CA HIS A 94 2.47 18.77 8.30
C HIS A 94 2.44 17.49 9.13
N VAL A 95 1.49 16.61 8.84
CA VAL A 95 1.34 15.33 9.50
C VAL A 95 2.05 14.29 8.64
N ASP A 96 3.06 13.65 9.22
CA ASP A 96 3.78 12.50 8.65
C ASP A 96 3.83 11.37 9.70
N ASP A 97 4.52 10.28 9.38
CA ASP A 97 4.64 9.15 10.31
C ASP A 97 5.37 9.53 11.59
N ASP A 98 6.40 10.38 11.51
CA ASP A 98 7.17 10.84 12.67
C ASP A 98 6.29 11.68 13.60
N TYR A 99 5.41 12.51 13.04
CA TYR A 99 4.38 13.22 13.79
C TYR A 99 3.43 12.21 14.46
N LEU A 100 2.90 11.24 13.72
CA LEU A 100 1.95 10.26 14.27
C LEU A 100 2.57 9.35 15.34
N MET A 101 3.89 9.18 15.37
CA MET A 101 4.58 8.45 16.45
C MET A 101 4.40 9.06 17.83
N GLN A 102 3.89 10.29 17.95
CA GLN A 102 3.51 10.86 19.26
C GLN A 102 2.32 10.13 19.91
N TYR A 103 1.49 9.43 19.12
CA TYR A 103 0.34 8.67 19.62
C TYR A 103 0.74 7.25 20.03
N GLU A 104 0.42 6.88 21.27
CA GLU A 104 0.75 5.57 21.84
C GLU A 104 0.18 4.40 21.02
N GLU A 105 -1.07 4.52 20.59
CA GLU A 105 -1.74 3.50 19.75
C GLU A 105 -1.03 3.27 18.42
N VAL A 106 -0.43 4.31 17.83
CA VAL A 106 0.34 4.21 16.58
C VAL A 106 1.66 3.48 16.83
N ARG A 107 2.38 3.83 17.90
CA ARG A 107 3.62 3.14 18.31
C ARG A 107 3.37 1.65 18.55
N GLN A 108 2.32 1.32 19.30
CA GLN A 108 1.95 -0.07 19.56
C GLN A 108 1.55 -0.83 18.29
N PHE A 109 0.85 -0.16 17.36
CA PHE A 109 0.50 -0.75 16.08
C PHE A 109 1.74 -1.10 15.24
N MET A 110 2.72 -0.20 15.16
CA MET A 110 3.98 -0.46 14.46
C MET A 110 4.78 -1.59 15.13
N ASN A 111 4.90 -1.58 16.46
CA ASN A 111 5.66 -2.61 17.19
C ASN A 111 5.09 -4.02 17.00
N ARG A 112 3.76 -4.17 17.05
CA ARG A 112 3.11 -5.46 16.77
C ARG A 112 3.35 -5.95 15.33
N HIS A 113 3.61 -5.03 14.40
CA HIS A 113 3.89 -5.40 13.02
C HIS A 113 5.35 -5.85 12.82
N ASN A 114 6.29 -5.24 13.57
CA ASN A 114 7.72 -5.56 13.55
C ASN A 114 8.08 -6.85 14.33
N GLU A 115 7.21 -7.37 15.19
CA GLU A 115 7.43 -8.64 15.92
C GLU A 115 7.20 -9.90 15.05
N GLN A 116 6.84 -9.74 13.77
CA GLN A 116 6.96 -10.82 12.79
C GLN A 116 8.42 -10.94 12.33
N PRO A 117 9.01 -12.15 12.23
CA PRO A 117 10.44 -12.31 11.99
C PRO A 117 10.82 -11.80 10.59
N GLU A 118 11.47 -10.64 10.55
CA GLU A 118 11.86 -9.94 9.33
C GLU A 118 13.35 -10.17 9.03
N TYR A 119 13.65 -10.74 7.85
CA TYR A 119 14.99 -10.76 7.28
C TYR A 119 15.28 -9.40 6.61
N GLN A 120 16.12 -8.60 7.28
CA GLN A 120 17.02 -7.54 6.77
C GLN A 120 16.50 -6.53 5.70
N SER A 121 15.95 -5.42 6.21
CA SER A 121 16.27 -4.00 5.91
C SER A 121 16.49 -3.50 4.47
N LYS A 122 15.48 -2.82 3.89
CA LYS A 122 15.54 -1.56 3.08
C LYS A 122 14.18 -0.81 3.14
N PRO A 123 14.12 0.47 2.70
CA PRO A 123 13.83 1.66 3.53
C PRO A 123 12.38 1.78 4.04
N LYS A 124 12.21 2.63 5.06
CA LYS A 124 10.98 3.03 5.80
C LYS A 124 9.81 3.58 4.95
N GLU A 125 9.84 3.46 3.63
CA GLU A 125 8.92 4.10 2.69
C GLU A 125 7.81 3.17 2.16
N SER A 126 7.88 1.87 2.44
CA SER A 126 6.96 0.86 1.91
C SER A 126 5.95 0.42 2.96
N THR A 127 4.67 0.36 2.59
CA THR A 127 3.65 -0.28 3.43
C THR A 127 3.96 -1.77 3.63
N PRO A 128 3.48 -2.42 4.71
CA PRO A 128 3.72 -3.85 4.93
C PRO A 128 3.32 -4.75 3.76
N LEU A 129 2.29 -4.38 3.00
CA LEU A 129 1.90 -5.13 1.79
C LEU A 129 2.83 -4.87 0.61
N GLU A 130 3.34 -3.65 0.44
CA GLU A 130 4.36 -3.33 -0.57
C GLU A 130 5.69 -4.01 -0.24
N ASN A 131 6.05 -4.15 1.05
CA ASN A 131 7.17 -4.97 1.50
C ASN A 131 6.96 -6.44 1.16
N ILE A 132 5.75 -6.98 1.33
CA ILE A 132 5.42 -8.36 0.93
C ILE A 132 5.49 -8.51 -0.59
N ASP A 133 4.89 -7.61 -1.37
CA ASP A 133 4.93 -7.67 -2.84
C ASP A 133 6.35 -7.51 -3.38
N GLN A 134 7.16 -6.61 -2.80
CA GLN A 134 8.59 -6.49 -3.11
C GLN A 134 9.36 -7.75 -2.71
N SER A 135 9.04 -8.34 -1.56
CA SER A 135 9.65 -9.60 -1.11
C SER A 135 9.26 -10.76 -2.02
N ILE A 136 8.00 -10.86 -2.45
CA ILE A 136 7.50 -11.85 -3.42
C ILE A 136 8.20 -11.65 -4.76
N LYS A 137 8.38 -10.41 -5.22
CA LYS A 137 9.14 -10.11 -6.45
C LYS A 137 10.62 -10.49 -6.32
N MET A 138 11.26 -10.20 -5.21
CA MET A 138 12.66 -10.58 -4.98
C MET A 138 12.82 -12.10 -4.88
N ILE A 139 11.90 -12.79 -4.18
CA ILE A 139 11.88 -14.24 -4.10
C ILE A 139 11.60 -14.86 -5.46
N SER A 140 10.62 -14.38 -6.21
CA SER A 140 10.31 -14.90 -7.55
C SER A 140 11.44 -14.61 -8.56
N SER A 141 12.09 -13.44 -8.50
CA SER A 141 13.28 -13.15 -9.31
C SER A 141 14.41 -14.11 -8.95
N ARG A 142 14.72 -14.27 -7.67
CA ARG A 142 15.79 -15.16 -7.21
C ARG A 142 15.51 -16.62 -7.54
N VAL A 143 14.27 -17.08 -7.38
CA VAL A 143 13.85 -18.43 -7.78
C VAL A 143 13.90 -18.58 -9.30
N SER A 144 13.56 -17.54 -10.07
CA SER A 144 13.68 -17.56 -11.53
C SER A 144 15.14 -17.63 -11.98
N ASP A 145 16.02 -16.88 -11.33
CA ASP A 145 17.47 -16.89 -11.60
C ASP A 145 18.09 -18.25 -11.22
N GLU A 146 17.72 -18.80 -10.05
CA GLU A 146 18.15 -20.13 -9.61
C GLU A 146 17.62 -21.25 -10.52
N LEU A 147 16.38 -21.12 -11.03
CA LEU A 147 15.82 -22.05 -12.03
C LEU A 147 16.52 -21.90 -13.38
N LEU A 148 16.82 -20.68 -13.80
CA LEU A 148 17.51 -20.41 -15.06
C LEU A 148 18.94 -20.97 -15.02
N ASP A 149 19.67 -20.76 -13.93
CA ASP A 149 21.01 -21.34 -13.71
C ASP A 149 20.95 -22.87 -13.65
N MET A 150 19.91 -23.43 -13.02
CA MET A 150 19.70 -24.88 -12.98
C MET A 150 19.38 -25.43 -14.38
N ILE A 151 18.64 -24.72 -15.21
CA ILE A 151 18.28 -25.16 -16.56
C ILE A 151 19.50 -25.03 -17.51
N ILE A 152 20.27 -23.94 -17.40
CA ILE A 152 21.48 -23.70 -18.20
C ILE A 152 22.61 -24.68 -17.83
N SER A 153 22.67 -25.13 -16.57
CA SER A 153 23.65 -26.13 -16.11
C SER A 153 23.28 -27.58 -16.46
N LYS A 154 22.14 -27.82 -17.10
CA LYS A 154 21.74 -29.15 -17.59
C LYS A 154 22.08 -29.31 -19.07
N ASP A 155 22.03 -30.56 -19.51
CA ASP A 155 22.37 -30.94 -20.88
C ASP A 155 21.46 -30.23 -21.92
N PRO A 156 21.99 -29.77 -23.07
CA PRO A 156 21.21 -29.08 -24.10
C PRO A 156 19.96 -29.85 -24.56
N ALA A 157 19.98 -31.17 -24.59
CA ALA A 157 18.83 -31.99 -24.96
C ALA A 157 17.70 -31.93 -23.91
N PHE A 158 18.02 -31.65 -22.64
CA PHE A 158 17.03 -31.43 -21.59
C PHE A 158 16.31 -30.09 -21.78
N PHE A 159 17.03 -29.04 -22.17
CA PHE A 159 16.43 -27.73 -22.44
C PHE A 159 15.45 -27.78 -23.61
N GLU A 160 15.83 -28.43 -24.71
CA GLU A 160 14.97 -28.58 -25.89
C GLU A 160 13.68 -29.33 -25.54
N LYS A 161 13.78 -30.42 -24.77
CA LYS A 161 12.62 -31.17 -24.29
C LYS A 161 11.74 -30.33 -23.35
N LEU A 162 12.35 -29.57 -22.43
CA LEU A 162 11.63 -28.70 -21.50
C LEU A 162 10.84 -27.60 -22.24
N VAL A 163 11.43 -27.01 -23.28
CA VAL A 163 10.76 -25.99 -24.12
C VAL A 163 9.58 -26.60 -24.89
N LEU A 164 9.74 -27.81 -25.45
CA LEU A 164 8.65 -28.52 -26.14
C LEU A 164 7.50 -28.87 -25.18
N ASP A 165 7.81 -29.38 -23.98
CA ASP A 165 6.82 -29.70 -22.95
C ASP A 165 6.06 -28.46 -22.45
N LEU A 166 6.74 -27.30 -22.38
CA LEU A 166 6.13 -26.02 -22.00
C LEU A 166 5.21 -25.46 -23.09
N LEU A 167 5.60 -25.61 -24.36
CA LEU A 167 4.79 -25.17 -25.50
C LEU A 167 3.54 -26.05 -25.67
N GLU A 168 3.64 -27.37 -25.49
CA GLU A 168 2.47 -28.26 -25.54
C GLU A 168 1.46 -27.98 -24.42
N LYS A 169 1.92 -27.67 -23.20
CA LYS A 169 1.03 -27.36 -22.07
C LYS A 169 0.48 -25.94 -22.10
N GLY A 170 1.20 -24.98 -22.70
CA GLY A 170 0.76 -23.59 -22.83
C GLY A 170 -0.34 -23.36 -23.88
N LEU A 171 -0.50 -24.27 -24.85
CA LEU A 171 -1.48 -24.18 -25.94
C LEU A 171 -2.88 -24.72 -25.58
N CYS A 172 -3.10 -25.18 -24.35
CA CYS A 172 -4.39 -25.69 -23.87
C CYS A 172 -5.13 -24.73 -22.88
N LEU A 173 -4.81 -23.43 -22.90
CA LEU A 173 -5.54 -22.39 -22.17
C LEU A 173 -6.26 -21.44 -23.12
#